data_AF-A0A2S8STH3-F1
#
_entry.id   AF-A0A2S8STH3-F1
#
_cell.length_a   1.000
_cell.length_b   1.000
_cell.length_c   1.000
_cell.angle_alpha   90.00
_cell.angle_beta   90.00
_cell.angle_gamma   90.00
#
_symmetry.space_group_name_H-M   'P 1'
#
loop_
_entity.id
_entity.type
_entity.pdbx_description
1 polymer ?
#
loop_
_entity_poly.entity_id
_entity_poly.type
_entity_poly.pdbx_seq_one_letter_code
_entity_poly.pdbx_strand_id
1 'polypeptide(L)'
;MKNTFLTFATIALLGSAQLAHAQREAPERGAKREQRQQMMQQMTPEERTQYRQQRMQERLKSATPEQRAKMEARMKERGIGSANSTNPQNAMQNGKRGNRAGRRGQNGGQNATNPAALDASRRTLMGTTGISDKATQDAIIAFINNEEKARRPLLQLAREVATSITQSAQAANPTGVAANATLQTRADNLIAANSKVSSTFDLYQSALAVDKTRHETALVGLDAKISYSAEPRLKAFLTLVGVIDSDALSLGGAPVIFTSATPRNSAAQTLAPRNPASRNAAPQPAQRAAQG
;
A
#
# COMPACT_ATOMS: atom_id res chain seq x y z
N MET A 1 -26.84 22.49 -41.65
CA MET A 1 -25.68 21.91 -40.94
C MET A 1 -26.04 21.86 -39.47
N LYS A 2 -26.26 20.67 -38.90
CA LYS A 2 -26.73 20.48 -37.52
C LYS A 2 -25.50 20.31 -36.62
N ASN A 3 -25.18 21.33 -35.83
CA ASN A 3 -24.12 21.28 -34.82
C ASN A 3 -24.69 20.70 -33.52
N THR A 4 -24.42 19.43 -33.28
CA THR A 4 -24.69 18.75 -32.00
C THR A 4 -23.46 18.92 -31.12
N PHE A 5 -23.44 19.96 -30.27
CA PHE A 5 -22.35 20.14 -29.30
C PHE A 5 -22.68 19.41 -27.99
N LEU A 6 -21.77 18.49 -27.65
CA LEU A 6 -21.69 17.69 -26.44
C LEU A 6 -21.82 18.52 -25.17
N THR A 7 -22.74 18.12 -24.29
CA THR A 7 -22.81 18.53 -22.89
C THR A 7 -21.71 17.81 -22.11
N PHE A 8 -20.71 18.55 -21.61
CA PHE A 8 -19.71 18.01 -20.68
C PHE A 8 -20.34 17.78 -19.31
N ALA A 9 -20.30 16.54 -18.83
CA ALA A 9 -20.69 16.16 -17.49
C ALA A 9 -19.65 16.66 -16.47
N THR A 10 -20.11 17.49 -15.54
CA THR A 10 -19.38 17.99 -14.38
C THR A 10 -19.14 16.84 -13.40
N ILE A 11 -17.93 16.25 -13.39
CA ILE A 11 -17.54 15.26 -12.38
C ILE A 11 -17.26 16.01 -11.08
N ALA A 12 -18.19 15.90 -10.13
CA ALA A 12 -18.04 16.42 -8.78
C ALA A 12 -16.95 15.66 -8.02
N LEU A 13 -15.89 16.37 -7.63
CA LEU A 13 -14.93 15.96 -6.61
C LEU A 13 -15.64 15.87 -5.24
N LEU A 14 -16.21 14.72 -4.91
CA LEU A 14 -16.60 14.39 -3.53
C LEU A 14 -15.96 13.07 -3.12
N GLY A 15 -15.02 13.12 -2.18
CA GLY A 15 -14.44 11.90 -1.61
C GLY A 15 -13.15 12.08 -0.82
N SER A 16 -13.13 12.93 0.21
CA SER A 16 -12.06 12.88 1.22
C SER A 16 -12.56 13.25 2.61
N ALA A 17 -13.45 12.43 3.15
CA ALA A 17 -13.81 12.47 4.56
C ALA A 17 -14.05 11.05 5.08
N GLN A 18 -12.98 10.32 5.44
CA GLN A 18 -12.99 9.18 6.38
C GLN A 18 -11.58 8.61 6.56
N LEU A 19 -10.72 9.33 7.29
CA LEU A 19 -9.46 8.78 7.80
C LEU A 19 -9.12 9.39 9.17
N ALA A 20 -10.03 9.25 10.13
CA ALA A 20 -9.92 9.87 11.46
C ALA A 20 -9.81 8.89 12.65
N HIS A 21 -9.44 7.61 12.44
CA HIS A 21 -9.37 6.63 13.54
C HIS A 21 -8.05 5.83 13.69
N ALA A 22 -6.91 6.37 13.25
CA ALA A 22 -5.59 5.70 13.44
C ALA A 22 -4.58 6.47 14.32
N GLN A 23 -5.03 7.33 15.23
CA GLN A 23 -4.15 8.31 15.91
C GLN A 23 -4.16 8.30 17.45
N ARG A 24 -4.36 7.16 18.12
CA ARG A 24 -4.25 7.14 19.60
C ARG A 24 -3.50 5.94 20.18
N GLU A 25 -2.25 5.66 19.74
CA GLU A 25 -1.25 4.86 20.50
C GLU A 25 0.23 5.17 20.10
N ALA A 26 0.55 6.39 19.68
CA ALA A 26 1.86 6.70 19.07
C ALA A 26 3.01 7.19 20.00
N PRO A 27 2.81 7.86 21.16
CA PRO A 27 3.94 8.50 21.84
C PRO A 27 4.91 7.48 22.47
N GLU A 28 4.41 6.41 23.10
CA GLU A 28 5.27 5.42 23.77
C GLU A 28 6.15 4.61 22.80
N ARG A 29 5.66 4.34 21.58
CA ARG A 29 6.44 3.61 20.57
C ARG A 29 7.60 4.46 20.03
N GLY A 30 7.48 5.78 20.05
CA GLY A 30 8.53 6.72 19.70
C GLY A 30 9.65 6.72 20.74
N ALA A 31 9.31 7.01 21.99
CA ALA A 31 10.26 7.06 23.10
C ALA A 31 11.03 5.74 23.27
N LYS A 32 10.36 4.57 23.16
CA LYS A 32 11.01 3.25 23.28
C LYS A 32 11.93 2.90 22.10
N ARG A 33 11.85 3.62 20.98
CA ARG A 33 12.79 3.48 19.85
C ARG A 33 14.02 4.35 20.08
N GLU A 34 13.82 5.59 20.50
CA GLU A 34 14.90 6.53 20.82
C GLU A 34 15.78 5.99 21.95
N GLN A 35 15.18 5.52 23.05
CA GLN A 35 15.89 4.89 24.15
C GLN A 35 16.73 3.69 23.69
N ARG A 36 16.17 2.84 22.82
CA ARG A 36 16.91 1.70 22.24
C ARG A 36 18.04 2.13 21.32
N GLN A 37 17.86 3.21 20.57
CA GLN A 37 18.93 3.75 19.72
C GLN A 37 20.06 4.31 20.57
N GLN A 38 19.74 5.08 21.61
CA GLN A 38 20.74 5.61 22.55
C GLN A 38 21.51 4.49 23.25
N MET A 39 20.81 3.47 23.76
CA MET A 39 21.44 2.31 24.38
C MET A 39 22.37 1.56 23.42
N MET A 40 21.97 1.41 22.15
CA MET A 40 22.83 0.79 21.13
C MET A 40 24.04 1.67 20.77
N GLN A 41 23.93 3.00 20.83
CA GLN A 41 25.07 3.89 20.57
C GLN A 41 26.14 3.78 21.67
N GLN A 42 25.72 3.59 22.92
CA GLN A 42 26.60 3.47 24.08
C GLN A 42 27.25 2.08 24.21
N MET A 43 26.63 1.02 23.67
CA MET A 43 27.24 -0.31 23.65
C MET A 43 28.42 -0.40 22.68
N THR A 44 29.48 -1.08 23.13
CA THR A 44 30.60 -1.53 22.30
C THR A 44 30.14 -2.52 21.22
N PRO A 45 30.92 -2.75 20.15
CA PRO A 45 30.57 -3.72 19.11
C PRO A 45 30.29 -5.14 19.63
N GLU A 46 31.05 -5.58 20.64
CA GLU A 46 30.91 -6.88 21.30
C GLU A 46 29.63 -6.95 22.14
N GLU A 47 29.32 -5.92 22.91
CA GLU A 47 28.07 -5.85 23.66
C GLU A 47 26.85 -5.83 22.74
N ARG A 48 26.96 -5.20 21.56
CA ARG A 48 25.86 -5.22 20.57
C ARG A 48 25.59 -6.61 20.01
N THR A 49 26.60 -7.46 19.82
CA THR A 49 26.38 -8.85 19.37
C THR A 49 25.73 -9.67 20.48
N GLN A 50 26.21 -9.55 21.72
CA GLN A 50 25.61 -10.19 22.89
C GLN A 50 24.15 -9.76 23.10
N TYR A 51 23.86 -8.46 23.05
CA TYR A 51 22.51 -7.93 23.18
C TYR A 51 21.56 -8.45 22.09
N ARG A 52 22.04 -8.57 20.84
CA ARG A 52 21.25 -9.18 19.75
C ARG A 52 20.96 -10.66 20.00
N GLN A 53 21.94 -11.42 20.47
CA GLN A 53 21.77 -12.83 20.81
C GLN A 53 20.79 -13.00 21.99
N GLN A 54 20.93 -12.21 23.04
CA GLN A 54 20.03 -12.24 24.21
C GLN A 54 18.59 -11.92 23.81
N ARG A 55 18.36 -10.85 23.03
CA ARG A 55 17.01 -10.51 22.53
C ARG A 55 16.43 -11.59 21.62
N MET A 56 17.26 -12.28 20.85
CA MET A 56 16.82 -13.42 20.05
C MET A 56 16.39 -14.59 20.94
N GLN A 57 17.19 -14.93 21.96
CA GLN A 57 16.86 -15.97 22.93
C GLN A 57 15.58 -15.65 23.72
N GLU A 58 15.39 -14.40 24.16
CA GLU A 58 14.13 -13.97 24.81
C GLU A 58 12.92 -14.18 23.89
N ARG A 59 13.05 -13.81 22.62
CA ARG A 59 11.97 -14.01 21.64
C ARG A 59 11.67 -15.49 21.44
N LEU A 60 12.70 -16.33 21.37
CA LEU A 60 12.53 -17.78 21.26
C LEU A 60 11.86 -18.36 22.51
N LYS A 61 12.26 -17.94 23.72
CA LYS A 61 11.63 -18.36 24.98
C LYS A 61 10.14 -18.02 24.99
N SER A 62 9.76 -16.83 24.56
CA SER A 62 8.35 -16.39 24.49
C SER A 62 7.54 -16.94 23.31
N ALA A 63 8.19 -17.52 22.30
CA ALA A 63 7.53 -18.02 21.10
C ALA A 63 6.95 -19.43 21.32
N THR A 64 5.77 -19.69 20.75
CA THR A 64 5.17 -21.03 20.72
C THR A 64 6.02 -21.97 19.84
N PRO A 65 5.90 -23.31 19.98
CA PRO A 65 6.65 -24.28 19.17
C PRO A 65 6.53 -24.04 17.66
N GLU A 66 5.32 -23.75 17.16
CA GLU A 66 5.10 -23.44 15.74
C GLU A 66 5.80 -22.14 15.29
N GLN A 67 5.80 -21.12 16.14
CA GLN A 67 6.48 -19.87 15.84
C GLN A 67 8.00 -20.02 15.83
N ARG A 68 8.56 -20.89 16.68
CA ARG A 68 9.99 -21.23 16.68
C ARG A 68 10.37 -21.93 15.38
N ALA A 69 9.63 -22.97 14.98
CA ALA A 69 9.88 -23.69 13.73
C ALA A 69 9.87 -22.76 12.50
N LYS A 70 8.91 -21.83 12.44
CA LYS A 70 8.83 -20.82 11.37
C LYS A 70 10.01 -19.83 11.40
N MET A 71 10.47 -19.45 12.59
CA MET A 71 11.60 -18.54 12.74
C MET A 71 12.92 -19.22 12.32
N GLU A 72 13.11 -20.48 12.71
CA GLU A 72 14.25 -21.30 12.35
C GLU A 72 14.31 -21.57 10.84
N ALA A 73 13.18 -21.93 10.21
CA ALA A 73 13.08 -22.08 8.77
C ALA A 73 13.51 -20.79 8.02
N ARG A 74 13.07 -19.62 8.50
CA ARG A 74 13.47 -18.33 7.93
C ARG A 74 14.95 -18.00 8.13
N MET A 75 15.55 -18.42 9.25
CA MET A 75 16.99 -18.21 9.46
C MET A 75 17.81 -19.10 8.53
N LYS A 76 17.38 -20.35 8.34
CA LYS A 76 17.97 -21.30 7.39
C LYS A 76 17.88 -20.79 5.95
N GLU A 77 16.72 -20.28 5.56
CA GLU A 77 16.46 -19.72 4.21
C GLU A 77 17.25 -18.42 3.94
N ARG A 78 17.49 -17.60 4.98
CA ARG A 78 18.29 -16.36 4.85
C ARG A 78 19.80 -16.59 4.81
N GLY A 79 20.27 -17.84 4.87
CA GLY A 79 21.68 -18.16 4.68
C GLY A 79 22.63 -17.54 5.72
N ILE A 80 22.13 -17.08 6.88
CA ILE A 80 22.99 -16.56 7.96
C ILE A 80 23.84 -17.71 8.57
N GLY A 81 23.53 -18.96 8.24
CA GLY A 81 24.30 -20.14 8.62
C GLY A 81 25.44 -20.54 7.67
N SER A 82 25.69 -19.85 6.55
CA SER A 82 26.85 -20.17 5.71
C SER A 82 28.10 -19.46 6.23
N ALA A 83 28.73 -20.06 7.24
CA ALA A 83 30.03 -19.69 7.78
C ALA A 83 31.20 -19.95 6.79
N ASN A 84 30.95 -19.88 5.48
CA ASN A 84 31.93 -20.12 4.43
C ASN A 84 32.10 -18.92 3.48
N SER A 85 31.96 -17.70 4.00
CA SER A 85 32.42 -16.48 3.33
C SER A 85 33.81 -16.12 3.86
N THR A 86 34.79 -16.94 3.53
CA THR A 86 36.22 -16.82 3.89
C THR A 86 36.98 -15.83 2.98
N ASN A 87 36.30 -14.84 2.39
CA ASN A 87 36.98 -13.84 1.56
C ASN A 87 36.88 -12.42 2.16
N PRO A 88 37.75 -12.08 3.13
CA PRO A 88 37.72 -10.78 3.82
C PRO A 88 38.11 -9.59 2.93
N GLN A 89 38.63 -9.81 1.72
CA GLN A 89 39.06 -8.71 0.84
C GLN A 89 37.93 -8.00 0.09
N ASN A 90 36.74 -8.60 -0.05
CA ASN A 90 35.63 -7.98 -0.79
C ASN A 90 34.64 -7.18 0.10
N ALA A 91 34.83 -7.17 1.42
CA ALA A 91 33.92 -6.51 2.36
C ALA A 91 34.26 -5.02 2.64
N MET A 92 35.49 -4.57 2.33
CA MET A 92 35.90 -3.19 2.62
C MET A 92 35.58 -2.18 1.51
N GLN A 93 35.36 -2.61 0.26
CA GLN A 93 35.16 -1.66 -0.84
C GLN A 93 33.72 -1.12 -0.96
N ASN A 94 32.75 -1.69 -0.24
CA ASN A 94 31.36 -1.22 -0.22
C ASN A 94 30.95 -0.45 1.06
N GLY A 95 31.92 -0.07 1.91
CA GLY A 95 31.68 0.64 3.18
C GLY A 95 31.28 2.13 3.06
N LYS A 96 31.29 2.72 1.85
CA LYS A 96 31.00 4.16 1.61
C LYS A 96 29.64 4.42 0.93
N ARG A 97 28.58 3.72 1.32
CA ARG A 97 27.18 4.09 0.98
C ARG A 97 26.28 4.13 2.22
N GLY A 98 26.66 4.98 3.18
CA GLY A 98 25.82 5.38 4.30
C GLY A 98 24.84 6.47 3.88
N ASN A 99 23.65 6.07 3.42
CA ASN A 99 22.42 6.86 3.51
C ASN A 99 21.23 5.95 3.17
N ARG A 100 20.82 5.11 4.13
CA ARG A 100 19.65 4.22 3.99
C ARG A 100 18.54 4.59 4.99
N ALA A 101 18.25 5.88 5.08
CA ALA A 101 17.13 6.45 5.82
C ALA A 101 15.81 6.47 5.00
N GLY A 102 15.68 5.65 3.95
CA GLY A 102 14.50 5.65 3.05
C GLY A 102 13.72 4.32 2.97
N ARG A 103 14.09 3.27 3.73
CA ARG A 103 13.57 1.91 3.49
C ARG A 103 12.23 1.59 4.19
N ARG A 104 11.42 2.61 4.50
CA ARG A 104 10.13 2.45 5.19
C ARG A 104 8.89 2.66 4.31
N GLY A 105 9.06 3.02 3.03
CA GLY A 105 7.96 3.13 2.05
C GLY A 105 7.86 1.99 1.04
N GLN A 106 8.81 1.06 0.99
CA GLN A 106 8.97 0.15 -0.17
C GLN A 106 8.44 -1.28 0.03
N ASN A 107 7.81 -1.58 1.17
CA ASN A 107 7.10 -2.86 1.37
C ASN A 107 5.60 -2.78 1.00
N GLY A 108 5.09 -1.61 0.59
CA GLY A 108 3.72 -1.45 0.10
C GLY A 108 3.49 -1.94 -1.33
N GLY A 109 4.55 -2.22 -2.09
CA GLY A 109 4.47 -2.61 -3.50
C GLY A 109 4.88 -4.05 -3.83
N GLN A 110 5.29 -4.85 -2.84
CA GLN A 110 5.80 -6.21 -3.06
C GLN A 110 4.96 -7.33 -2.45
N ASN A 111 3.80 -7.03 -1.87
CA ASN A 111 2.69 -7.96 -1.98
C ASN A 111 2.13 -7.84 -3.40
N ALA A 112 2.96 -8.16 -4.40
CA ALA A 112 2.44 -8.83 -5.58
C ALA A 112 1.90 -10.15 -5.03
N THR A 113 0.65 -10.09 -4.54
CA THR A 113 -0.09 -11.23 -4.04
C THR A 113 0.10 -12.31 -5.07
N ASN A 114 0.71 -13.42 -4.63
CA ASN A 114 0.91 -14.60 -5.44
C ASN A 114 -0.35 -14.78 -6.31
N PRO A 115 -0.26 -14.74 -7.65
CA PRO A 115 -1.44 -14.73 -8.51
C PRO A 115 -2.35 -15.92 -8.20
N ALA A 116 -1.78 -17.06 -7.81
CA ALA A 116 -2.53 -18.22 -7.35
C ALA A 116 -3.37 -17.96 -6.08
N ALA A 117 -2.90 -17.14 -5.15
CA ALA A 117 -3.62 -16.78 -3.94
C ALA A 117 -4.79 -15.81 -4.21
N LEU A 118 -4.60 -14.87 -5.16
CA LEU A 118 -5.70 -14.03 -5.65
C LEU A 118 -6.76 -14.87 -6.36
N ASP A 119 -6.33 -15.77 -7.25
CA ASP A 119 -7.24 -16.65 -7.97
C ASP A 119 -8.01 -17.57 -7.02
N ALA A 120 -7.35 -18.13 -6.00
CA ALA A 120 -8.03 -18.89 -4.95
C ALA A 120 -9.07 -18.05 -4.20
N SER A 121 -8.74 -16.80 -3.86
CA SER A 121 -9.66 -15.89 -3.18
C SER A 121 -10.87 -15.52 -4.06
N ARG A 122 -10.65 -15.29 -5.37
CA ARG A 122 -11.71 -15.05 -6.36
C ARG A 122 -12.64 -16.26 -6.48
N ARG A 123 -12.08 -17.49 -6.50
CA ARG A 123 -12.89 -18.73 -6.49
C ARG A 123 -13.70 -18.88 -5.23
N THR A 124 -13.12 -18.63 -4.06
CA THR A 124 -13.86 -18.66 -2.79
C THR A 124 -15.04 -17.69 -2.84
N LEU A 125 -14.82 -16.46 -3.30
CA LEU A 125 -15.88 -15.45 -3.42
C LEU A 125 -16.99 -15.94 -4.37
N MET A 126 -16.64 -16.42 -5.57
CA MET A 126 -17.61 -17.00 -6.52
C MET A 126 -18.38 -18.19 -5.92
N GLY A 127 -17.70 -19.05 -5.16
CA GLY A 127 -18.33 -20.16 -4.45
C GLY A 127 -19.36 -19.69 -3.41
N THR A 128 -19.05 -18.65 -2.62
CA THR A 128 -20.00 -18.09 -1.64
C THR A 128 -21.24 -17.48 -2.29
N THR A 129 -21.11 -17.01 -3.53
CA THR A 129 -22.24 -16.49 -4.31
C THR A 129 -22.89 -17.57 -5.17
N GLY A 130 -22.55 -18.85 -4.98
CA GLY A 130 -23.13 -20.02 -5.64
C GLY A 130 -22.72 -20.23 -7.09
N ILE A 131 -21.68 -19.55 -7.56
CA ILE A 131 -21.06 -19.78 -8.86
C ILE A 131 -20.00 -20.87 -8.66
N SER A 132 -20.42 -22.13 -8.69
CA SER A 132 -19.55 -23.30 -8.44
C SER A 132 -18.98 -23.95 -9.69
N ASP A 133 -19.53 -23.64 -10.88
CA ASP A 133 -19.03 -24.21 -12.13
C ASP A 133 -17.59 -23.78 -12.40
N LYS A 134 -16.69 -24.77 -12.54
CA LYS A 134 -15.27 -24.52 -12.66
C LYS A 134 -14.93 -23.80 -13.97
N ALA A 135 -15.60 -24.16 -15.07
CA ALA A 135 -15.34 -23.54 -16.37
C ALA A 135 -15.71 -22.05 -16.36
N THR A 136 -16.84 -21.71 -15.74
CA THR A 136 -17.30 -20.34 -15.51
C THR A 136 -16.32 -19.56 -14.64
N GLN A 137 -15.91 -20.12 -13.50
CA GLN A 137 -14.89 -19.49 -12.65
C GLN A 137 -13.58 -19.23 -13.40
N ASP A 138 -13.11 -20.20 -14.18
CA ASP A 138 -11.87 -20.11 -14.96
C ASP A 138 -11.95 -18.99 -15.99
N ALA A 139 -13.08 -18.87 -16.71
CA ALA A 139 -13.31 -17.82 -17.70
C ALA A 139 -13.31 -16.42 -17.07
N ILE A 140 -13.96 -16.25 -15.92
CA ILE A 140 -13.99 -14.97 -15.18
C ILE A 140 -12.60 -14.59 -14.69
N ILE A 141 -11.86 -15.53 -14.10
CA ILE A 141 -10.49 -15.29 -13.61
C ILE A 141 -9.56 -14.93 -14.78
N ALA A 142 -9.65 -15.66 -15.90
CA ALA A 142 -8.87 -15.36 -17.08
C ALA A 142 -9.19 -13.97 -17.64
N PHE A 143 -10.47 -13.58 -17.68
CA PHE A 143 -10.90 -12.24 -18.07
C PHE A 143 -10.26 -11.17 -17.17
N ILE A 144 -10.40 -11.29 -15.84
CA ILE A 144 -9.87 -10.31 -14.88
C ILE A 144 -8.33 -10.20 -15.01
N ASN A 145 -7.62 -11.32 -15.12
CA ASN A 145 -6.17 -11.31 -15.28
C ASN A 145 -5.72 -10.63 -16.59
N ASN A 146 -6.46 -10.85 -17.68
CA ASN A 146 -6.20 -10.19 -18.96
C ASN A 146 -6.50 -8.68 -18.89
N GLU A 147 -7.61 -8.28 -18.26
CA GLU A 147 -7.95 -6.88 -18.00
C GLU A 147 -6.88 -6.16 -17.18
N GLU A 148 -6.46 -6.75 -16.06
CA GLU A 148 -5.42 -6.18 -15.19
C GLU A 148 -4.09 -5.99 -15.93
N LYS A 149 -3.72 -6.96 -16.79
CA LYS A 149 -2.52 -6.85 -17.62
C LYS A 149 -2.66 -5.77 -18.68
N ALA A 150 -3.79 -5.73 -19.39
CA ALA A 150 -4.05 -4.80 -20.48
C ALA A 150 -4.11 -3.34 -20.01
N ARG A 151 -4.57 -3.09 -18.77
CA ARG A 151 -4.69 -1.75 -18.18
C ARG A 151 -3.38 -1.17 -17.62
N ARG A 152 -2.30 -1.95 -17.54
CA ARG A 152 -1.02 -1.46 -17.00
C ARG A 152 -0.52 -0.16 -17.66
N PRO A 153 -0.56 0.00 -18.99
CA PRO A 153 -0.15 1.25 -19.63
C PRO A 153 -1.04 2.44 -19.23
N LEU A 154 -2.37 2.24 -19.14
CA LEU A 154 -3.30 3.27 -18.69
C LEU A 154 -3.01 3.71 -17.24
N LEU A 155 -2.73 2.75 -16.36
CA LEU A 155 -2.34 3.04 -14.97
C LEU A 155 -0.99 3.75 -14.87
N GLN A 156 -0.05 3.51 -15.79
CA GLN A 156 1.19 4.29 -15.88
C GLN A 156 0.90 5.73 -16.27
N LEU A 157 0.09 5.96 -17.31
CA LEU A 157 -0.31 7.31 -17.73
C LEU A 157 -1.04 8.06 -16.60
N ALA A 158 -1.94 7.40 -15.87
CA ALA A 158 -2.61 8.01 -14.72
C ALA A 158 -1.63 8.45 -13.62
N ARG A 159 -0.57 7.66 -13.35
CA ARG A 159 0.49 8.03 -12.40
C ARG A 159 1.34 9.18 -12.93
N GLU A 160 1.59 9.23 -14.24
CA GLU A 160 2.31 10.33 -14.88
C GLU A 160 1.52 11.63 -14.80
N VAL A 161 0.19 11.60 -15.01
CA VAL A 161 -0.71 12.74 -14.78
C VAL A 161 -0.66 13.20 -13.32
N ALA A 162 -0.78 12.28 -12.36
CA ALA A 162 -0.68 12.66 -10.94
C ALA A 162 0.68 13.29 -10.58
N THR A 163 1.76 12.78 -11.19
CA THR A 163 3.11 13.31 -11.02
C THR A 163 3.26 14.68 -11.66
N SER A 164 2.71 14.91 -12.85
CA SER A 164 2.77 16.20 -13.54
C SER A 164 1.97 17.28 -12.80
N ILE A 165 0.81 16.93 -12.23
CA ILE A 165 0.02 17.83 -11.36
C ILE A 165 0.84 18.24 -10.12
N THR A 166 1.48 17.27 -9.46
CA THR A 166 2.33 17.55 -8.30
C THR A 166 3.51 18.47 -8.66
N GLN A 167 4.12 18.26 -9.82
CA GLN A 167 5.21 19.11 -10.34
C GLN A 167 4.72 20.53 -10.66
N SER A 168 3.54 20.68 -11.26
CA SER A 168 2.92 21.99 -11.50
C SER A 168 2.64 22.73 -10.19
N ALA A 169 2.10 22.05 -9.17
CA ALA A 169 1.86 22.65 -7.86
C ALA A 169 3.15 23.14 -7.18
N GLN A 170 4.25 22.40 -7.33
CA GLN A 170 5.58 22.80 -6.83
C GLN A 170 6.16 23.98 -7.62
N ALA A 171 5.93 24.04 -8.94
CA ALA A 171 6.34 25.17 -9.76
C ALA A 171 5.56 26.45 -9.40
N ALA A 172 4.29 26.32 -9.02
CA ALA A 172 3.45 27.44 -8.57
C ALA A 172 3.87 27.98 -7.19
N ASN A 173 4.37 27.11 -6.30
CA ASN A 173 4.81 27.47 -4.95
C ASN A 173 6.25 26.99 -4.71
N PRO A 174 7.25 27.62 -5.35
CA PRO A 174 8.63 27.19 -5.23
C PRO A 174 9.13 27.38 -3.80
N THR A 175 9.85 26.39 -3.28
CA THR A 175 10.51 26.45 -1.96
C THR A 175 12.02 26.29 -2.13
N GLY A 176 12.79 26.71 -1.11
CA GLY A 176 14.25 26.59 -1.12
C GLY A 176 14.93 27.41 -2.22
N VAL A 177 15.96 26.87 -2.86
CA VAL A 177 16.77 27.60 -3.87
C VAL A 177 15.93 28.03 -5.08
N ALA A 178 14.91 27.25 -5.45
CA ALA A 178 13.97 27.62 -6.52
C ALA A 178 13.18 28.89 -6.19
N ALA A 179 12.97 29.18 -4.90
CA ALA A 179 12.31 30.41 -4.44
C ALA A 179 13.19 31.66 -4.60
N ASN A 180 14.45 31.52 -5.05
CA ASN A 180 15.33 32.64 -5.38
C ASN A 180 15.47 32.85 -6.91
N ALA A 181 14.84 32.01 -7.73
CA ALA A 181 14.84 32.19 -9.18
C ALA A 181 14.19 33.54 -9.57
N THR A 182 14.62 34.11 -10.69
CA THR A 182 14.00 35.34 -11.22
C THR A 182 12.52 35.10 -11.51
N LEU A 183 11.72 36.17 -11.51
CA LEU A 183 10.28 36.08 -11.83
C LEU A 183 10.04 35.46 -13.21
N GLN A 184 10.87 35.81 -14.19
CA GLN A 184 10.80 35.23 -15.53
C GLN A 184 11.03 33.72 -15.50
N THR A 185 12.11 33.26 -14.85
CA THR A 185 12.40 31.82 -14.75
C THR A 185 11.28 31.05 -14.04
N ARG A 186 10.63 31.65 -13.03
CA ARG A 186 9.47 31.02 -12.38
C ARG A 186 8.27 30.91 -13.32
N ALA A 187 7.98 31.97 -14.06
CA ALA A 187 6.90 31.98 -15.04
C ALA A 187 7.12 30.91 -16.12
N ASP A 188 8.33 30.83 -16.67
CA ASP A 188 8.70 29.83 -17.68
C ASP A 188 8.55 28.40 -17.14
N ASN A 189 9.00 28.14 -15.91
CA ASN A 189 8.85 26.84 -15.26
C ASN A 189 7.39 26.45 -15.05
N LEU A 190 6.53 27.40 -14.64
CA LEU A 190 5.11 27.15 -14.44
C LEU A 190 4.40 26.86 -15.77
N ILE A 191 4.71 27.63 -16.82
CA ILE A 191 4.20 27.39 -18.18
C ILE A 191 4.58 25.98 -18.64
N ALA A 192 5.86 25.62 -18.54
CA ALA A 192 6.35 24.30 -18.92
C ALA A 192 5.67 23.17 -18.13
N ALA A 193 5.50 23.33 -16.82
CA ALA A 193 4.81 22.35 -15.98
C ALA A 193 3.34 22.18 -16.38
N ASN A 194 2.63 23.27 -16.68
CA ASN A 194 1.24 23.23 -17.12
C ASN A 194 1.09 22.59 -18.52
N SER A 195 1.99 22.90 -19.46
CA SER A 195 2.01 22.23 -20.77
C SER A 195 2.24 20.71 -20.63
N LYS A 196 3.07 20.29 -19.66
CA LYS A 196 3.26 18.87 -19.35
C LYS A 196 2.00 18.22 -18.77
N VAL A 197 1.27 18.91 -17.88
CA VAL A 197 -0.02 18.41 -17.37
C VAL A 197 -1.01 18.19 -18.50
N SER A 198 -1.19 19.19 -19.38
CA SER A 198 -2.12 19.08 -20.53
C SER A 198 -1.76 17.90 -21.43
N SER A 199 -0.51 17.83 -21.90
CA SER A 199 -0.08 16.76 -22.81
C SER A 199 -0.17 15.35 -22.20
N THR A 200 0.20 15.18 -20.92
CA THR A 200 0.06 13.88 -20.24
C THR A 200 -1.41 13.50 -20.05
N PHE A 201 -2.30 14.47 -19.82
CA PHE A 201 -3.73 14.24 -19.71
C PHE A 201 -4.36 13.86 -21.06
N ASP A 202 -3.97 14.50 -22.16
CA ASP A 202 -4.44 14.16 -23.51
C ASP A 202 -4.06 12.73 -23.92
N LEU A 203 -2.83 12.30 -23.57
CA LEU A 203 -2.38 10.92 -23.75
C LEU A 203 -3.21 9.93 -22.91
N TYR A 204 -3.47 10.27 -21.65
CA TYR A 204 -4.31 9.46 -20.78
C TYR A 204 -5.74 9.31 -21.33
N GLN A 205 -6.36 10.40 -21.78
CA GLN A 205 -7.72 10.37 -22.34
C GLN A 205 -7.80 9.53 -23.61
N SER A 206 -6.80 9.67 -24.49
CA SER A 206 -6.70 8.85 -25.71
C SER A 206 -6.57 7.36 -25.37
N ALA A 207 -5.71 7.02 -24.41
CA ALA A 207 -5.55 5.64 -23.94
C ALA A 207 -6.81 5.09 -23.26
N LEU A 208 -7.54 5.93 -22.52
CA LEU A 208 -8.79 5.55 -21.86
C LEU A 208 -9.87 5.19 -22.87
N ALA A 209 -10.00 5.95 -23.96
CA ALA A 209 -10.94 5.64 -25.04
C ALA A 209 -10.64 4.27 -25.68
N VAL A 210 -9.36 3.99 -25.95
CA VAL A 210 -8.92 2.69 -26.49
C VAL A 210 -9.20 1.55 -25.50
N ASP A 211 -8.92 1.76 -24.21
CA ASP A 211 -9.19 0.75 -23.18
C ASP A 211 -10.69 0.44 -23.03
N LYS A 212 -11.56 1.44 -23.16
CA LYS A 212 -13.02 1.27 -23.16
C LYS A 212 -13.48 0.33 -24.28
N THR A 213 -13.10 0.61 -25.53
CA THR A 213 -13.46 -0.24 -26.68
C THR A 213 -12.91 -1.67 -26.53
N ARG A 214 -11.67 -1.80 -26.04
CA ARG A 214 -11.06 -3.11 -25.75
C ARG A 214 -11.86 -3.88 -24.70
N HIS A 215 -12.26 -3.21 -23.61
CA HIS A 215 -13.03 -3.81 -22.53
C HIS A 215 -14.41 -4.27 -23.00
N GLU A 216 -15.14 -3.44 -23.76
CA GLU A 216 -16.44 -3.81 -24.35
C GLU A 216 -16.32 -5.05 -25.25
N THR A 217 -15.28 -5.09 -26.10
CA THR A 217 -15.00 -6.27 -26.93
C THR A 217 -14.72 -7.52 -26.09
N ALA A 218 -13.96 -7.36 -25.01
CA ALA A 218 -13.65 -8.45 -24.10
C ALA A 218 -14.91 -8.96 -23.36
N LEU A 219 -15.85 -8.07 -23.01
CA LEU A 219 -17.13 -8.43 -22.39
C LEU A 219 -18.00 -9.27 -23.33
N VAL A 220 -18.09 -8.92 -24.61
CA VAL A 220 -18.77 -9.74 -25.62
C VAL A 220 -18.13 -11.14 -25.69
N GLY A 221 -16.79 -11.20 -25.68
CA GLY A 221 -16.06 -12.47 -25.68
C GLY A 221 -16.24 -13.30 -24.39
N LEU A 222 -16.45 -12.64 -23.25
CA LEU A 222 -16.79 -13.31 -21.99
C LEU A 222 -18.22 -13.85 -22.05
N ASP A 223 -19.19 -13.05 -22.51
CA ASP A 223 -20.59 -13.46 -22.60
C ASP A 223 -20.78 -14.65 -23.55
N ALA A 224 -20.08 -14.65 -24.68
CA ALA A 224 -20.08 -15.79 -25.60
C ALA A 224 -19.56 -17.09 -24.97
N LYS A 225 -18.71 -17.01 -23.92
CA LYS A 225 -18.12 -18.19 -23.25
C LYS A 225 -18.97 -18.74 -22.12
N ILE A 226 -19.62 -17.87 -21.34
CA ILE A 226 -20.32 -18.26 -20.10
C ILE A 226 -21.78 -17.82 -20.04
N SER A 227 -22.26 -17.12 -21.08
CA SER A 227 -23.63 -16.61 -21.19
C SER A 227 -24.09 -15.83 -19.95
N TYR A 228 -23.22 -14.99 -19.38
CA TYR A 228 -23.54 -14.27 -18.14
C TYR A 228 -24.74 -13.34 -18.29
N SER A 229 -25.01 -12.84 -19.50
CA SER A 229 -26.14 -11.96 -19.78
C SER A 229 -27.49 -12.66 -19.64
N ALA A 230 -27.52 -13.99 -19.84
CA ALA A 230 -28.69 -14.84 -19.69
C ALA A 230 -28.91 -15.34 -18.25
N GLU A 231 -27.90 -15.24 -17.38
CA GLU A 231 -27.98 -15.67 -15.98
C GLU A 231 -28.01 -14.47 -15.02
N PRO A 232 -29.19 -14.08 -14.47
CA PRO A 232 -29.32 -12.86 -13.66
C PRO A 232 -28.40 -12.81 -12.44
N ARG A 233 -28.17 -13.96 -11.80
CA ARG A 233 -27.30 -14.09 -10.63
C ARG A 233 -25.84 -13.80 -10.97
N LEU A 234 -25.35 -14.39 -12.06
CA LEU A 234 -23.98 -14.19 -12.53
C LEU A 234 -23.79 -12.75 -13.01
N LYS A 235 -24.75 -12.20 -13.76
CA LYS A 235 -24.75 -10.78 -14.16
C LYS A 235 -24.64 -9.86 -12.94
N ALA A 236 -25.50 -10.04 -11.93
CA ALA A 236 -25.49 -9.24 -10.71
C ALA A 236 -24.16 -9.34 -9.95
N PHE A 237 -23.59 -10.55 -9.86
CA PHE A 237 -22.27 -10.76 -9.28
C PHE A 237 -21.19 -9.98 -10.03
N LEU A 238 -21.13 -10.11 -11.36
CA LEU A 238 -20.14 -9.42 -12.19
C LEU A 238 -20.30 -7.89 -12.15
N THR A 239 -21.52 -7.36 -12.01
CA THR A 239 -21.74 -5.94 -11.75
C THR A 239 -21.17 -5.54 -10.39
N LEU A 240 -21.50 -6.29 -9.33
CA LEU A 240 -21.06 -5.98 -7.97
C LEU A 240 -19.54 -5.96 -7.83
N VAL A 241 -18.85 -6.87 -8.53
CA VAL A 241 -17.38 -6.92 -8.54
C VAL A 241 -16.74 -5.94 -9.52
N GLY A 242 -17.53 -5.15 -10.25
CA GLY A 242 -17.05 -4.13 -11.19
C GLY A 242 -16.43 -4.71 -12.46
N VAL A 243 -16.86 -5.91 -12.88
CA VAL A 243 -16.37 -6.57 -14.10
C VAL A 243 -17.11 -6.08 -15.34
N ILE A 244 -18.43 -5.91 -15.30
CA ILE A 244 -19.22 -5.52 -16.48
C ILE A 244 -19.61 -4.04 -16.51
N ASP A 245 -19.42 -3.31 -15.41
CA ASP A 245 -19.81 -1.92 -15.33
C ASP A 245 -18.64 -1.03 -15.78
N SER A 246 -18.76 -0.47 -16.98
CA SER A 246 -17.71 0.37 -17.58
C SER A 246 -17.49 1.66 -16.79
N ASP A 247 -18.49 2.10 -16.03
CA ASP A 247 -18.40 3.28 -15.18
C ASP A 247 -17.68 2.98 -13.85
N ALA A 248 -17.78 1.75 -13.32
CA ALA A 248 -16.99 1.33 -12.16
C ALA A 248 -15.47 1.36 -12.44
N LEU A 249 -15.08 1.30 -13.72
CA LEU A 249 -13.68 1.45 -14.15
C LEU A 249 -13.15 2.87 -13.94
N SER A 250 -14.02 3.88 -14.03
CA SER A 250 -13.64 5.28 -13.88
C SER A 250 -13.27 5.65 -12.44
N LEU A 251 -13.73 4.88 -11.45
CA LEU A 251 -13.46 5.08 -10.02
C LEU A 251 -12.17 4.39 -9.52
N GLY A 252 -11.31 3.93 -10.43
CA GLY A 252 -10.08 3.21 -10.08
C GLY A 252 -10.19 1.68 -10.15
N GLY A 253 -11.34 1.16 -10.62
CA GLY A 253 -11.56 -0.24 -10.99
C GLY A 253 -11.69 -1.23 -9.83
N ALA A 254 -11.98 -2.48 -10.21
CA ALA A 254 -12.06 -3.67 -9.37
C ALA A 254 -10.98 -3.85 -8.26
N PRO A 255 -9.71 -3.38 -8.37
CA PRO A 255 -8.77 -3.49 -7.26
C PRO A 255 -9.22 -2.82 -5.96
N VAL A 256 -10.15 -1.85 -5.95
CA VAL A 256 -10.65 -1.29 -4.67
C VAL A 256 -11.51 -2.30 -3.89
N ILE A 257 -12.23 -3.19 -4.57
CA ILE A 257 -13.09 -4.20 -3.94
C ILE A 257 -12.28 -5.47 -3.60
N PHE A 258 -11.29 -5.82 -4.43
CA PHE A 258 -10.46 -7.02 -4.26
C PHE A 258 -9.12 -6.79 -3.58
N THR A 259 -8.73 -5.54 -3.28
CA THR A 259 -7.61 -5.31 -2.37
C THR A 259 -8.04 -5.83 -1.02
N SER A 260 -7.59 -7.06 -0.75
CA SER A 260 -7.74 -7.78 0.49
C SER A 260 -7.97 -6.78 1.61
N ALA A 261 -9.21 -6.71 2.11
CA ALA A 261 -9.42 -6.39 3.50
C ALA A 261 -8.47 -7.37 4.18
N THR A 262 -7.26 -6.89 4.51
CA THR A 262 -6.29 -7.68 5.24
C THR A 262 -7.14 -8.10 6.42
N PRO A 263 -7.48 -9.39 6.60
CA PRO A 263 -8.27 -9.78 7.73
C PRO A 263 -7.48 -9.19 8.88
N ARG A 264 -8.02 -8.13 9.51
CA ARG A 264 -7.47 -7.64 10.76
C ARG A 264 -7.46 -8.93 11.54
N ASN A 265 -6.27 -9.40 11.88
CA ASN A 265 -6.14 -10.56 12.72
C ASN A 265 -7.01 -10.25 13.94
N SER A 266 -8.23 -10.78 13.94
CA SER A 266 -9.10 -10.93 15.10
C SER A 266 -8.51 -12.03 15.96
N ALA A 267 -7.18 -12.04 16.08
CA ALA A 267 -6.47 -12.70 17.14
C ALA A 267 -6.82 -11.88 18.38
N ALA A 268 -7.90 -12.32 19.04
CA ALA A 268 -8.14 -12.12 20.45
C ALA A 268 -7.61 -10.80 21.01
N GLN A 269 -8.42 -9.74 20.92
CA GLN A 269 -8.55 -8.88 22.09
C GLN A 269 -9.22 -9.71 23.18
N THR A 270 -8.49 -10.67 23.75
CA THR A 270 -8.69 -11.02 25.14
C THR A 270 -8.35 -9.76 25.90
N LEU A 271 -9.40 -8.98 26.21
CA LEU A 271 -9.39 -7.98 27.27
C LEU A 271 -8.83 -8.66 28.51
N ALA A 272 -7.53 -8.52 28.74
CA ALA A 272 -6.98 -8.76 30.06
C ALA A 272 -7.77 -7.86 31.02
N PRO A 273 -8.34 -8.39 32.12
CA PRO A 273 -9.07 -7.58 33.07
C PRO A 273 -8.17 -6.44 33.54
N ARG A 274 -8.60 -5.19 33.32
CA ARG A 274 -7.98 -4.00 33.90
C ARG A 274 -7.94 -4.19 35.41
N ASN A 275 -6.73 -4.32 35.97
CA ASN A 275 -6.50 -4.31 37.40
C ASN A 275 -6.77 -2.88 37.94
N PRO A 276 -7.79 -2.65 38.78
CA PRO A 276 -8.16 -1.31 39.25
C PRO A 276 -7.26 -0.76 40.39
N ALA A 277 -6.19 -1.47 40.79
CA ALA A 277 -5.46 -1.18 42.02
C ALA A 277 -4.38 -0.08 41.98
N SER A 278 -4.14 0.65 40.88
CA SER A 278 -3.02 1.63 40.82
C SER A 278 -3.41 3.10 40.85
N ARG A 279 -4.65 3.43 41.25
CA ARG A 279 -5.15 4.82 41.28
C ARG A 279 -5.26 5.37 42.71
N ASN A 280 -4.19 5.34 43.50
CA ASN A 280 -4.09 6.11 44.76
C ASN A 280 -2.63 6.32 45.15
N ALA A 281 -1.99 7.33 44.57
CA ALA A 281 -0.80 7.95 45.13
C ALA A 281 -0.77 9.42 44.68
N ALA A 282 -1.57 10.24 45.35
CA ALA A 282 -1.43 11.69 45.31
C ALA A 282 -0.30 12.09 46.28
N PRO A 283 0.60 13.03 45.90
CA PRO A 283 1.57 13.56 46.84
C PRO A 283 0.91 14.55 47.82
N GLN A 284 1.15 14.33 49.11
CA GLN A 284 0.76 15.26 50.19
C GLN A 284 1.50 16.59 50.06
N PRO A 285 0.85 17.74 50.29
CA PRO A 285 1.53 19.03 50.41
C PRO A 285 2.21 19.15 51.78
N ALA A 286 3.52 19.41 51.77
CA ALA A 286 4.31 19.68 52.97
C ALA A 286 3.82 20.95 53.68
N GLN A 287 3.43 20.79 54.94
CA GLN A 287 3.15 21.85 55.88
C GLN A 287 4.44 22.64 56.15
N ARG A 288 4.44 23.93 55.80
CA ARG A 288 5.47 24.88 56.21
C ARG A 288 5.00 25.54 57.51
N ALA A 289 5.35 24.91 58.63
CA ALA A 289 5.19 25.51 59.96
C ALA A 289 6.36 26.46 60.22
N ALA A 290 6.00 27.63 60.74
CA ALA A 290 6.89 28.70 61.19
C ALA A 290 7.74 28.28 62.38
N GLN A 291 9.01 28.70 62.39
CA GLN A 291 9.80 29.02 63.60
C GLN A 291 10.89 30.04 63.24
N GLY A 292 11.00 31.11 64.03
CA GLY A 292 12.15 32.01 64.10
C GLY A 292 11.99 33.32 63.36
#